data_AF-A0A9D2TWU5-F1
#
_entry.id   AF-A0A9D2TWU5-F1
#
_cell.length_a   1.000
_cell.length_b   1.000
_cell.length_c   1.000
_cell.angle_alpha   90.00
_cell.angle_beta   90.00
_cell.angle_gamma   90.00
#
_symmetry.space_group_name_H-M   'P 1'
#
loop_
_entity.id
_entity.type
_entity.pdbx_description
1 polymer ?
#
loop_
_entity_poly.entity_id
_entity_poly.type
_entity_poly.pdbx_seq_one_letter_code
_entity_poly.pdbx_strand_id
1 'polypeptide(L)'
;MKNQREISFLLENICILPETEQTKIHKDFSVPALRAKERGNLLICVTKEISKSEMERIHQKAALLHVTLNDIFITAYARVIARIQNIDVVVLPCPADLRKFYPGSKYLTVANMTGIYRRITVENPLKYEFTSTLQQLHIEMLLQK
;
A
#
# COMPACT_ATOMS: atom_id res chain seq x y z
N MET A 1 -31.88 15.47 8.69
CA MET A 1 -30.99 16.26 7.80
C MET A 1 -30.37 15.31 6.78
N LYS A 2 -30.78 15.36 5.51
CA LYS A 2 -30.13 14.61 4.43
C LYS A 2 -28.87 15.38 4.01
N ASN A 3 -27.72 14.74 4.10
CA ASN A 3 -26.43 15.31 3.70
C ASN A 3 -26.35 15.29 2.16
N GLN A 4 -26.94 16.30 1.51
CA GLN A 4 -26.87 16.49 0.06
C GLN A 4 -25.63 17.32 -0.27
N ARG A 5 -24.46 16.69 -0.28
CA ARG A 5 -23.29 17.29 -0.93
C ARG A 5 -23.38 16.94 -2.40
N GLU A 6 -23.87 17.88 -3.21
CA GLU A 6 -23.89 17.74 -4.65
C GLU A 6 -22.45 17.79 -5.16
N ILE A 7 -21.93 16.66 -5.64
CA ILE A 7 -20.56 16.55 -6.17
C ILE A 7 -20.54 16.55 -7.71
N SER A 8 -21.69 16.78 -8.35
CA SER A 8 -21.89 16.80 -9.81
C SER A 8 -20.83 17.66 -10.51
N PHE A 9 -20.56 18.85 -9.97
CA PHE A 9 -19.56 19.79 -10.49
C PHE A 9 -18.12 19.24 -10.48
N LEU A 10 -17.80 18.33 -9.54
CA LEU A 10 -16.50 17.66 -9.51
C LEU A 10 -16.43 16.61 -10.61
N LEU A 11 -17.54 15.91 -10.87
CA LEU A 11 -17.64 14.84 -11.87
C LEU A 11 -17.52 15.35 -13.31
N GLU A 12 -17.93 16.59 -13.59
CA GLU A 12 -17.82 17.20 -14.94
C GLU A 12 -16.38 17.25 -15.46
N ASN A 13 -15.40 17.33 -14.56
CA ASN A 13 -13.97 17.37 -14.89
C ASN A 13 -13.27 16.02 -14.65
N ILE A 14 -14.04 14.95 -14.36
CA ILE A 14 -13.48 13.61 -14.19
C ILE A 14 -13.37 12.92 -15.54
N CYS A 15 -12.15 12.87 -16.07
CA CYS A 15 -11.82 11.90 -17.11
C CYS A 15 -11.65 10.53 -16.45
N ILE A 16 -12.73 9.74 -16.42
CA ILE A 16 -12.63 8.31 -16.11
C ILE A 16 -11.88 7.68 -17.29
N LEU A 17 -10.57 7.48 -17.11
CA LEU A 17 -9.77 6.74 -18.08
C LEU A 17 -10.30 5.30 -18.19
N PRO A 18 -10.08 4.63 -19.33
CA PRO A 18 -10.43 3.23 -19.50
C PRO A 18 -9.87 2.38 -18.36
N GLU A 19 -10.56 1.28 -18.04
CA GLU A 19 -10.09 0.28 -17.08
C GLU A 19 -8.61 0.00 -17.31
N THR A 20 -7.82 0.12 -16.24
CA THR A 20 -6.41 -0.23 -16.28
C THR A 20 -6.28 -1.71 -16.66
N GLU A 21 -5.16 -2.12 -17.26
CA GLU A 21 -4.90 -3.53 -17.59
C GLU A 21 -5.08 -4.47 -16.38
N GLN A 22 -5.04 -3.94 -15.16
CA GLN A 22 -5.26 -4.67 -13.92
C GLN A 22 -6.74 -4.94 -13.60
N THR A 23 -7.68 -4.07 -14.01
CA THR A 23 -9.13 -4.37 -13.96
C THR A 23 -9.56 -5.28 -15.11
N LYS A 24 -8.92 -5.17 -16.29
CA LYS A 24 -9.19 -6.05 -17.43
C LYS A 24 -8.75 -7.50 -17.18
N ILE A 25 -7.59 -7.68 -16.56
CA ILE A 25 -7.06 -8.99 -16.23
C ILE A 25 -7.54 -9.34 -14.82
N HIS A 26 -8.74 -9.94 -14.74
CA HIS A 26 -9.20 -10.70 -13.56
C HIS A 26 -8.25 -11.90 -13.31
N LYS A 27 -6.99 -11.66 -12.95
CA LYS A 27 -6.20 -12.65 -12.26
C LYS A 27 -6.58 -12.51 -10.81
N ASP A 28 -7.59 -13.29 -10.42
CA ASP A 28 -7.92 -13.56 -9.02
C ASP A 28 -6.68 -14.15 -8.35
N PHE A 29 -5.80 -13.27 -7.86
CA PHE A 29 -4.81 -13.66 -6.89
C PHE A 29 -5.58 -13.97 -5.61
N SER A 30 -5.91 -15.26 -5.45
CA SER A 30 -6.46 -15.79 -4.22
C SER A 30 -5.37 -15.72 -3.15
N VAL A 31 -5.28 -14.57 -2.50
CA VAL A 31 -4.54 -14.43 -1.25
C VAL A 31 -5.47 -14.99 -0.16
N PRO A 32 -5.05 -16.02 0.60
CA PRO A 32 -5.83 -16.49 1.73
C PRO A 32 -6.14 -15.31 2.63
N ALA A 33 -7.42 -15.11 2.93
CA ALA A 33 -7.83 -14.01 3.78
C ALA A 33 -7.13 -14.16 5.15
N LEU A 34 -6.55 -13.07 5.66
CA LEU A 34 -5.87 -13.04 6.97
C LEU A 34 -6.78 -13.46 8.14
N ARG A 35 -8.10 -13.48 7.91
CA ARG A 35 -9.13 -13.98 8.81
C ARG A 35 -10.13 -14.81 7.99
N ALA A 36 -10.80 -15.77 8.63
CA ALA A 36 -11.92 -16.47 8.01
C ALA A 36 -12.96 -15.47 7.49
N LYS A 37 -13.66 -15.80 6.38
CA LYS A 37 -14.77 -14.98 5.86
C LYS A 37 -15.81 -14.79 6.97
N GLU A 38 -15.80 -13.64 7.62
CA GLU A 38 -16.86 -13.26 8.56
C GLU A 38 -18.14 -13.03 7.76
N ARG A 39 -19.24 -13.66 8.18
CA ARG A 39 -20.58 -13.51 7.57
C ARG A 39 -21.28 -12.21 7.99
N GLY A 40 -20.56 -11.26 8.60
CA GLY A 40 -21.13 -10.05 9.19
C GLY A 40 -20.81 -8.80 8.37
N ASN A 41 -21.79 -7.89 8.26
CA ASN A 41 -21.63 -6.54 7.72
C ASN A 41 -20.81 -5.59 8.63
N LEU A 42 -20.06 -6.12 9.60
CA LEU A 42 -19.36 -5.31 10.59
C LEU A 42 -17.97 -4.94 10.07
N LEU A 43 -17.83 -3.73 9.55
CA LEU A 43 -16.53 -3.15 9.24
C LEU A 43 -15.84 -2.79 10.56
N ILE A 44 -14.86 -3.59 10.98
CA ILE A 44 -14.03 -3.27 12.14
C ILE A 44 -12.86 -2.41 11.66
N CYS A 45 -12.83 -1.14 12.08
CA CYS A 45 -11.68 -0.27 11.90
C CYS A 45 -10.88 -0.22 13.21
N VAL A 46 -9.64 -0.70 13.18
CA VAL A 46 -8.71 -0.57 14.30
C VAL A 46 -7.75 0.57 14.00
N THR A 47 -7.81 1.62 14.81
CA THR A 47 -6.91 2.77 14.70
C THR A 47 -5.90 2.77 15.85
N LYS A 48 -4.63 2.97 15.53
CA LYS A 48 -3.57 3.17 16.51
C LYS A 48 -2.80 4.42 16.14
N GLU A 49 -2.65 5.32 17.10
CA GLU A 49 -1.84 6.52 16.95
C GLU A 49 -0.39 6.22 17.32
N ILE A 50 0.54 6.75 16.52
CA ILE A 50 1.97 6.79 16.81
C ILE A 50 2.26 8.20 17.31
N SER A 51 2.86 8.34 18.48
CA SER A 51 3.13 9.66 19.05
C SER A 51 4.12 10.45 18.17
N LYS A 52 4.07 11.78 18.26
CA LYS A 52 4.98 12.65 17.50
C LYS A 52 6.45 12.30 17.72
N SER A 53 6.86 12.06 18.97
CA SER A 53 8.25 11.73 19.31
C SER A 53 8.68 10.37 18.75
N GLU A 54 7.79 9.38 18.72
CA GLU A 54 8.05 8.08 18.07
C GLU A 54 8.16 8.24 16.55
N MET A 55 7.26 9.01 15.94
CA MET A 55 7.26 9.26 14.51
C MET A 55 8.53 10.01 14.06
N GLU A 56 9.00 10.99 14.83
CA GLU A 56 10.27 11.68 14.61
C GLU A 56 11.46 10.72 14.65
N ARG A 57 11.49 9.80 15.63
CA ARG A 57 12.52 8.76 15.72
C ARG A 57 12.49 7.81 14.52
N ILE A 58 11.30 7.41 14.08
CA ILE A 58 11.13 6.57 12.88
C ILE A 58 11.64 7.31 11.64
N HIS A 59 11.28 8.59 11.48
CA HIS A 59 11.72 9.41 10.37
C HIS A 59 13.25 9.59 10.34
N GLN A 60 13.87 9.86 11.49
CA GLN A 60 15.33 9.96 11.60
C GLN A 60 16.02 8.66 11.19
N LYS A 61 15.49 7.50 11.61
CA LYS A 61 16.01 6.19 11.20
C LYS A 61 15.83 5.93 9.71
N ALA A 62 14.69 6.32 9.14
CA ALA A 62 14.44 6.22 7.70
C ALA A 62 15.49 6.99 6.90
N ALA A 63 15.74 8.25 7.31
CA ALA A 63 16.73 9.11 6.68
C ALA A 63 18.15 8.53 6.76
N LEU A 64 18.54 8.01 7.93
CA LEU A 64 19.86 7.42 8.14
C LEU A 64 20.09 6.16 7.29
N LEU A 65 19.03 5.39 7.03
CA LEU A 65 19.09 4.17 6.22
C LEU A 65 18.79 4.42 4.73
N HIS A 66 18.57 5.68 4.33
CA HIS A 66 18.19 6.07 2.96
C HIS A 66 16.94 5.37 2.41
N VAL A 67 15.97 5.06 3.29
CA VAL A 67 14.70 4.41 2.92
C VAL A 67 13.51 5.35 3.13
N THR A 68 12.37 5.00 2.56
CA THR A 68 11.12 5.75 2.76
C THR A 68 10.37 5.28 4.02
N LEU A 69 9.48 6.12 4.55
CA LEU A 69 8.59 5.72 5.64
C LEU A 69 7.69 4.54 5.25
N ASN A 70 7.23 4.50 4.00
CA ASN A 70 6.43 3.39 3.49
C ASN A 70 7.22 2.08 3.56
N ASP A 71 8.52 2.09 3.25
CA ASP A 71 9.36 0.90 3.35
C ASP A 71 9.38 0.36 4.79
N ILE A 72 9.50 1.25 5.78
CA ILE A 72 9.48 0.87 7.20
C ILE A 72 8.13 0.24 7.58
N PHE A 73 7.02 0.89 7.23
CA PHE A 73 5.69 0.41 7.62
C PHE A 73 5.31 -0.90 6.93
N ILE A 74 5.61 -1.03 5.63
CA ILE A 74 5.38 -2.27 4.87
C ILE A 74 6.26 -3.39 5.43
N THR A 75 7.53 -3.12 5.76
CA THR A 75 8.43 -4.10 6.39
C THR A 75 7.87 -4.58 7.72
N ALA A 76 7.47 -3.65 8.59
CA ALA A 76 6.88 -4.00 9.89
C ALA A 76 5.61 -4.84 9.73
N TYR A 77 4.73 -4.45 8.80
CA TYR A 77 3.50 -5.17 8.51
C TYR A 77 3.76 -6.59 7.98
N ALA A 78 4.66 -6.73 6.99
CA ALA A 78 5.05 -8.02 6.43
C ALA A 78 5.63 -8.96 7.48
N ARG A 79 6.53 -8.47 8.34
CA ARG A 79 7.14 -9.27 9.42
C ARG A 79 6.11 -9.73 10.44
N VAL A 80 5.12 -8.91 10.77
CA VAL A 80 4.02 -9.29 11.67
C VAL A 80 3.13 -10.37 11.03
N ILE A 81 2.75 -10.23 9.76
CA ILE A 81 2.00 -11.27 9.04
C ILE A 81 2.77 -12.57 9.00
N ALA A 82 4.04 -12.53 8.59
CA ALA A 82 4.91 -13.70 8.51
C ALA A 82 4.95 -14.46 9.84
N ARG A 83 5.11 -13.73 10.96
CA ARG A 83 5.12 -14.30 12.31
C ARG A 83 3.79 -14.90 12.73
N ILE A 84 2.67 -14.22 12.45
CA ILE A 84 1.33 -14.70 12.84
C ILE A 84 0.95 -15.94 12.05
N GLN A 85 1.26 -15.97 10.75
CA GLN A 85 0.88 -17.06 9.84
C GLN A 85 1.93 -18.18 9.77
N ASN A 86 3.09 -18.00 10.41
CA ASN A 86 4.23 -18.92 10.35
C ASN A 86 4.64 -19.23 8.89
N ILE A 87 4.86 -18.19 8.09
CA ILE A 87 5.27 -18.27 6.69
C ILE A 87 6.57 -17.48 6.47
N ASP A 88 7.40 -17.96 5.54
CA ASP A 88 8.69 -17.33 5.24
C ASP A 88 8.59 -16.22 4.18
N VAL A 89 7.54 -16.23 3.38
CA VAL A 89 7.36 -15.31 2.25
C VAL A 89 6.00 -14.64 2.34
N VAL A 90 5.99 -13.30 2.33
CA VAL A 90 4.77 -12.49 2.30
C VAL A 90 4.68 -11.73 0.99
N VAL A 91 3.53 -11.81 0.33
CA VAL A 91 3.23 -11.05 -0.89
C VAL A 91 2.22 -9.96 -0.56
N LEU A 92 2.61 -8.70 -0.76
CA LEU A 92 1.77 -7.54 -0.46
C LEU A 92 1.41 -6.78 -1.74
N PRO A 93 0.11 -6.67 -2.09
CA PRO A 93 -0.33 -5.71 -3.09
C PRO A 93 -0.31 -4.31 -2.47
N CYS A 94 0.43 -3.38 -3.08
CA CYS A 94 0.49 -1.99 -2.61
C CYS A 94 0.02 -1.04 -3.72
N PRO A 95 -0.87 -0.08 -3.42
CA PRO A 95 -1.27 0.91 -4.40
C PRO A 95 -0.08 1.81 -4.77
N ALA A 96 0.00 2.14 -6.06
CA ALA A 96 1.01 3.02 -6.63
C ALA A 96 0.32 4.22 -7.27
N ASP A 97 0.80 5.41 -6.97
CA ASP A 97 0.35 6.62 -7.61
C ASP A 97 0.95 6.72 -9.02
N LEU A 98 0.09 6.65 -10.04
CA LEU A 98 0.48 6.68 -11.45
C LEU A 98 0.61 8.10 -12.00
N ARG A 99 0.22 9.13 -11.24
CA ARG A 99 0.30 10.54 -11.69
C ARG A 99 1.72 10.95 -12.06
N LYS A 100 2.73 10.41 -11.36
CA LYS A 100 4.15 10.66 -11.65
C LYS A 100 4.62 10.18 -13.03
N PHE A 101 3.88 9.26 -13.66
CA PHE A 101 4.20 8.71 -14.98
C PHE A 101 3.36 9.31 -16.09
N TYR A 102 2.42 10.19 -15.77
CA TYR A 102 1.56 10.81 -16.76
C TYR A 102 2.29 12.02 -17.36
N PRO A 103 2.59 12.01 -18.67
CA PRO A 103 3.31 13.10 -19.32
C PRO A 103 2.42 14.34 -19.55
N GLY A 104 1.11 14.24 -19.27
CA GLY A 104 0.12 15.26 -19.57
C GLY A 104 -0.25 16.14 -18.38
N SER A 105 -0.52 17.40 -18.69
CA SER A 105 -1.26 18.36 -17.86
C SER A 105 -0.55 18.99 -16.65
N LYS A 106 -0.32 20.30 -16.75
CA LYS A 106 -0.08 21.23 -15.63
C LYS A 106 -1.36 21.54 -14.81
N TYR A 107 -2.48 20.89 -15.11
CA TYR A 107 -3.79 21.15 -14.52
C TYR A 107 -4.24 19.99 -13.63
N LEU A 108 -4.93 20.32 -12.54
CA LEU A 108 -5.55 19.36 -11.64
C LEU A 108 -6.67 18.61 -12.39
N THR A 109 -6.54 17.29 -12.48
CA THR A 109 -7.56 16.39 -13.01
C THR A 109 -8.09 15.51 -11.91
N VAL A 110 -9.39 15.26 -11.88
CA VAL A 110 -9.99 14.31 -10.94
C VAL A 110 -10.11 12.98 -11.68
N ALA A 111 -9.28 11.98 -11.36
CA ALA A 111 -9.31 10.66 -11.97
C ALA A 111 -8.69 9.62 -11.03
N ASN A 112 -9.14 8.37 -11.07
CA ASN A 112 -8.47 7.30 -10.34
C ASN A 112 -7.18 6.89 -11.07
N MET A 113 -6.06 7.46 -10.66
CA MET A 113 -4.72 7.16 -11.19
C MET A 113 -3.92 6.29 -10.22
N THR A 114 -4.57 5.24 -9.71
CA THR A 114 -3.96 4.27 -8.79
C THR A 114 -3.72 2.96 -9.53
N GLY A 115 -2.46 2.53 -9.61
CA GLY A 115 -2.09 1.16 -10.00
C GLY A 115 -1.83 0.31 -8.76
N ILE A 116 -1.58 -0.98 -8.94
CA ILE A 116 -1.11 -1.86 -7.85
C ILE A 116 0.23 -2.44 -8.26
N TYR A 117 1.25 -2.27 -7.41
CA TYR A 117 2.53 -2.96 -7.56
C TYR A 117 2.28 -4.46 -7.63
N ARG A 118 2.76 -5.12 -8.69
CA ARG A 118 2.31 -6.47 -9.05
C ARG A 118 2.62 -7.49 -7.96
N ARG A 119 3.74 -7.33 -7.25
CA ARG A 119 4.15 -8.25 -6.19
C ARG A 119 5.31 -7.65 -5.39
N ILE A 120 5.08 -7.23 -4.15
CA ILE A 120 6.17 -6.97 -3.21
C ILE A 120 6.37 -8.24 -2.39
N THR A 121 7.50 -8.92 -2.61
CA THR A 121 7.83 -10.18 -1.94
C THR A 121 8.79 -9.87 -0.79
N VAL A 122 8.37 -10.18 0.43
CA VAL A 122 9.20 -10.00 1.63
C VAL A 122 9.61 -11.37 2.14
N GLU A 123 10.92 -11.63 2.10
CA GLU A 123 11.49 -12.83 2.69
C GLU A 123 11.80 -12.55 4.16
N ASN A 124 11.11 -13.26 5.04
CA ASN A 124 11.24 -13.10 6.47
C ASN A 124 11.36 -14.46 7.14
N PRO A 125 12.49 -15.18 7.00
CA PRO A 125 12.81 -16.17 8.00
C PRO A 125 12.88 -15.40 9.32
N LEU A 126 12.17 -15.90 10.33
CA LEU A 126 12.10 -15.33 11.69
C LEU A 126 13.47 -15.04 12.36
N LYS A 127 14.57 -15.38 11.68
CA LYS A 127 15.97 -15.25 12.04
C LYS A 127 16.65 -13.98 11.52
N TYR A 128 16.04 -13.20 10.61
CA TYR A 128 16.68 -11.99 10.08
C TYR A 128 16.35 -10.74 10.90
N GLU A 129 17.36 -9.89 11.02
CA GLU A 129 17.25 -8.53 11.58
C GLU A 129 16.25 -7.69 10.77
N PHE A 130 15.61 -6.74 11.44
CA PHE A 130 14.63 -5.86 10.79
C PHE A 130 15.26 -5.09 9.62
N THR A 131 16.50 -4.65 9.78
CA THR A 131 17.25 -3.88 8.79
C THR A 131 17.50 -4.67 7.51
N SER A 132 17.76 -5.98 7.61
CA SER A 132 17.98 -6.83 6.43
C SER A 132 16.69 -6.97 5.61
N THR A 133 15.55 -7.24 6.27
CA THR A 133 14.25 -7.28 5.59
C THR A 133 13.89 -5.92 4.99
N LEU A 134 14.20 -4.82 5.69
CA LEU A 134 13.94 -3.47 5.21
C LEU A 134 14.73 -3.14 3.93
N GLN A 135 16.00 -3.52 3.88
CA GLN A 135 16.84 -3.31 2.69
C GLN A 135 16.34 -4.12 1.50
N GLN A 136 15.99 -5.39 1.72
CA GLN A 136 15.40 -6.24 0.69
C GLN A 136 14.10 -5.63 0.15
N LEU A 137 13.20 -5.19 1.04
CA LEU A 137 11.98 -4.50 0.64
C LEU A 137 12.27 -3.21 -0.14
N HIS A 138 13.22 -2.40 0.32
CA HIS A 138 13.55 -1.15 -0.34
C HIS A 138 14.03 -1.38 -1.79
N ILE A 139 14.85 -2.41 -2.01
CA ILE A 139 15.27 -2.81 -3.36
C ILE A 139 14.07 -3.24 -4.19
N GLU A 140 13.19 -4.09 -3.65
CA GLU A 140 11.96 -4.50 -4.33
C GLU A 140 11.10 -3.30 -4.74
N MET A 141 10.92 -2.33 -3.84
CA MET A 141 10.16 -1.10 -4.10
C MET A 141 10.80 -0.22 -5.19
N LEU A 142 12.14 -0.17 -5.26
CA LEU A 142 12.85 0.55 -6.31
C LEU A 142 12.71 -0.12 -7.69
N LEU A 143 12.59 -1.45 -7.73
CA LEU A 143 12.40 -2.21 -8.96
C LEU A 143 10.98 -2.07 -9.54
N GLN A 144 10.01 -1.63 -8.74
CA GLN A 144 8.63 -1.40 -9.20
C GLN A 144 8.43 -0.07 -9.96
N LYS A 145 9.51 0.63 -10.33
CA LYS A 145 9.46 1.91 -11.04
C LYS A 145 9.10 1.76 -12.52
#